data_AF-A0AAN6MAZ3-F1
#
_entry.id   AF-A0AAN6MAZ3-F1
#
_cell.length_a   1.000
_cell.length_b   1.000
_cell.length_c   1.000
_cell.angle_alpha   90.00
_cell.angle_beta   90.00
_cell.angle_gamma   90.00
#
_symmetry.space_group_name_H-M   'P 1'
#
loop_
_entity.id
_entity.type
_entity.pdbx_description
1 polymer ?
#
loop_
_entity_poly.entity_id
_entity_poly.type
_entity_poly.pdbx_seq_one_letter_code
_entity_poly.pdbx_strand_id
1 'polypeptide(L)'
;MINCRTLSALLAGAAVTSACTIPTTPIPNNIAYPFRAQVQNASRPEVHNLYMNLLEVGGGDRHLFIGPVGTPTYDLTLVDGVINHVPAGVRAVIGGEFSEIDHTTKLFMTGRGDPRAIFQPTYACNPDTDALQIELRFVMWQNQPAGGWICVRPTFDNSYEFRYYPPGNTLVDVNRECIKVTLVVIPTTGLPQSSTTLSTSTISSTSTSTSSSSTSTSSSTSTSTSTSTTSSTSTPTTGPLPFTDLTSSGYRFLGCAPEERWTTDGAFRTLPDAVISSDTMANAFCTSWCTARGYKYAGTEWSRECWCGNAFAPTRQPATTIASLAKCNYKCTGDQSQNCGGDAWLSLYEHCAAGATCNNVVFT
;
A
#
# COMPACT_ATOMS: atom_id res chain seq x y z
N MET A 1 70.10 14.70 34.01
CA MET A 1 70.07 15.96 33.25
C MET A 1 68.81 15.95 32.40
N ILE A 2 68.03 17.01 32.58
CA ILE A 2 66.75 17.31 31.95
C ILE A 2 66.95 17.70 30.48
N ASN A 3 66.05 17.27 29.59
CA ASN A 3 65.58 18.00 28.38
C ASN A 3 64.47 17.13 27.74
N CYS A 4 63.16 17.41 27.85
CA CYS A 4 62.34 18.61 27.55
C CYS A 4 62.08 18.82 26.05
N ARG A 5 60.77 18.88 25.71
CA ARG A 5 60.08 19.26 24.45
C ARG A 5 59.88 18.13 23.43
N THR A 6 58.68 17.84 22.92
CA THR A 6 57.46 18.66 22.73
C THR A 6 56.24 17.74 22.64
N LEU A 7 55.23 18.00 23.48
CA LEU A 7 53.91 17.37 23.40
C LEU A 7 53.08 18.21 22.40
N SER A 8 52.85 17.71 21.19
CA SER A 8 51.87 18.32 20.29
C SER A 8 50.48 18.00 20.81
N ALA A 9 49.87 18.96 21.50
CA ALA A 9 48.44 18.96 21.77
C ALA A 9 47.71 19.17 20.44
N LEU A 10 47.18 18.09 19.85
CA LEU A 10 46.08 18.23 18.91
C LEU A 10 44.89 18.77 19.70
N LEU A 11 44.59 20.05 19.54
CA LEU A 11 43.25 20.56 19.82
C LEU A 11 42.30 19.83 18.85
N ALA A 12 41.66 18.76 19.31
CA ALA A 12 40.39 18.34 18.76
C ALA A 12 39.38 19.42 19.15
N GLY A 13 39.23 20.44 18.29
CA GLY A 13 38.05 21.27 18.31
C GLY A 13 36.87 20.34 18.05
N ALA A 14 36.16 19.95 19.10
CA ALA A 14 34.87 19.32 18.95
C ALA A 14 33.99 20.30 18.17
N ALA A 15 33.75 20.01 16.90
CA ALA A 15 32.73 20.70 16.14
C ALA A 15 31.43 20.53 16.91
N VAL A 16 30.91 21.62 17.45
CA VAL A 16 29.55 21.66 17.97
C VAL A 16 28.68 21.51 16.73
N THR A 17 28.28 20.27 16.43
CA THR A 17 27.27 19.99 15.41
C THR A 17 26.03 20.75 15.85
N SER A 18 25.60 21.72 15.06
CA SER A 18 24.47 22.60 15.36
C SER A 18 23.17 21.83 15.29
N ALA A 19 22.89 21.02 16.31
CA ALA A 19 21.55 20.48 16.51
C ALA A 19 20.56 21.64 16.66
N CYS A 20 19.40 21.52 16.03
CA CYS A 20 18.30 22.46 16.18
C CYS A 20 17.95 22.71 17.66
N THR A 21 17.43 23.89 17.97
CA THR A 21 16.89 24.18 19.30
C THR A 21 15.54 23.48 19.47
N ILE A 22 15.45 22.52 20.38
CA ILE A 22 14.23 21.80 20.71
C ILE A 22 13.35 22.62 21.66
N PRO A 23 12.10 22.98 21.28
CA PRO A 23 11.17 23.61 22.20
C PRO A 23 10.83 22.70 23.39
N THR A 24 10.69 23.30 24.57
CA THR A 24 10.32 22.57 25.80
C THR A 24 8.82 22.37 25.95
N THR A 25 8.01 23.11 25.21
CA THR A 25 6.54 22.98 25.23
C THR A 25 6.15 21.64 24.58
N PRO A 26 5.44 20.76 25.30
CA PRO A 26 4.97 19.50 24.73
C PRO A 26 4.02 19.75 23.56
N ILE A 27 4.09 18.89 22.54
CA ILE A 27 3.16 18.92 21.42
C ILE A 27 1.88 18.15 21.84
N PRO A 28 0.68 18.71 21.63
CA PRO A 28 -0.57 17.98 21.85
C PRO A 28 -0.65 16.69 21.04
N ASN A 29 -1.41 15.71 21.54
CA ASN A 29 -1.62 14.43 20.85
C ASN A 29 -2.57 14.53 19.64
N ASN A 30 -2.93 15.76 19.27
CA ASN A 30 -3.81 16.07 18.17
C ASN A 30 -3.08 16.96 17.16
N ILE A 31 -2.99 16.50 15.91
CA ILE A 31 -2.48 17.25 14.76
C ILE A 31 -3.62 17.34 13.76
N ALA A 32 -4.29 18.50 13.74
CA ALA A 32 -5.52 18.71 12.98
C ALA A 32 -5.29 19.11 11.52
N TYR A 33 -4.12 19.67 11.20
CA TYR A 33 -3.78 19.98 9.82
C TYR A 33 -3.40 18.69 9.07
N PRO A 34 -3.72 18.59 7.77
CA PRO A 34 -3.35 17.44 6.98
C PRO A 34 -1.83 17.34 6.84
N PHE A 35 -1.32 16.12 6.94
CA PHE A 35 0.08 15.82 6.74
C PHE A 35 0.26 14.52 5.98
N ARG A 36 1.51 14.26 5.60
CA ARG A 36 1.99 12.93 5.20
C ARG A 36 3.13 12.51 6.11
N ALA A 37 3.26 11.22 6.38
CA ALA A 37 4.35 10.71 7.21
C ALA A 37 5.56 10.40 6.32
N GLN A 38 6.69 11.05 6.60
CA GLN A 38 7.98 10.68 6.04
C GLN A 38 8.67 9.68 6.97
N VAL A 39 9.34 8.70 6.39
CA VAL A 39 10.15 7.70 7.08
C VAL A 39 11.60 8.16 7.08
N GLN A 40 12.24 8.16 8.26
CA GLN A 40 13.64 8.53 8.40
C GLN A 40 14.46 7.45 9.09
N ASN A 41 15.59 7.09 8.48
CA ASN A 41 16.68 6.35 9.06
C ASN A 41 17.94 6.65 8.24
N ALA A 42 18.74 7.64 8.67
CA ALA A 42 19.92 8.10 7.93
C ALA A 42 20.99 7.00 7.71
N SER A 43 20.97 5.93 8.51
CA SER A 43 21.85 4.78 8.34
C SER A 43 21.35 3.78 7.29
N ARG A 44 20.13 3.95 6.76
CA ARG A 44 19.46 3.06 5.80
C ARG A 44 18.90 3.87 4.63
N PRO A 45 19.76 4.32 3.68
CA PRO A 45 19.38 5.19 2.58
C PRO A 45 18.24 4.63 1.69
N GLU A 46 18.09 3.31 1.63
CA GLU A 46 17.06 2.63 0.85
C GLU A 46 15.63 2.86 1.35
N VAL A 47 15.46 3.28 2.61
CA VAL A 47 14.15 3.65 3.19
C VAL A 47 14.08 5.10 3.66
N HIS A 48 15.23 5.78 3.76
CA HIS A 48 15.32 7.13 4.28
C HIS A 48 14.65 8.14 3.35
N ASN A 49 13.88 9.05 3.95
CA ASN A 49 13.16 10.14 3.28
C ASN A 49 12.07 9.68 2.30
N LEU A 50 11.73 8.39 2.30
CA LEU A 50 10.53 7.85 1.65
C LEU A 50 9.28 8.17 2.48
N TYR A 51 8.12 8.03 1.87
CA TYR A 51 6.85 8.44 2.48
C TYR A 51 5.90 7.27 2.64
N MET A 52 5.09 7.34 3.69
CA MET A 52 3.99 6.42 3.94
C MET A 52 2.88 6.59 2.88
N ASN A 53 2.54 5.47 2.27
CA ASN A 53 1.50 5.30 1.27
C ASN A 53 0.47 4.27 1.75
N LEU A 54 -0.73 4.34 1.19
CA LEU A 54 -1.83 3.41 1.46
C LEU A 54 -2.12 2.55 0.24
N LEU A 55 -2.11 1.24 0.42
CA LEU A 55 -2.58 0.29 -0.59
C LEU A 55 -3.96 -0.22 -0.19
N GLU A 56 -4.95 -0.03 -1.06
CA GLU A 56 -6.28 -0.59 -0.87
C GLU A 56 -6.26 -2.09 -1.15
N VAL A 57 -6.55 -2.87 -0.11
CA VAL A 57 -6.78 -4.31 -0.22
C VAL A 57 -8.24 -4.54 0.13
N GLY A 58 -8.95 -5.39 -0.63
CA GLY A 58 -10.39 -5.58 -0.46
C GLY A 58 -10.80 -5.84 1.01
N GLY A 59 -12.04 -5.49 1.38
CA GLY A 59 -12.54 -5.67 2.76
C GLY A 59 -12.39 -4.45 3.67
N GLY A 60 -12.02 -3.28 3.13
CA GLY A 60 -12.03 -2.00 3.84
C GLY A 60 -10.76 -1.68 4.62
N ASP A 61 -9.80 -2.59 4.66
CA ASP A 61 -8.47 -2.34 5.21
C ASP A 61 -7.59 -1.59 4.22
N ARG A 62 -6.58 -0.90 4.75
CA ARG A 62 -5.54 -0.25 3.98
C ARG A 62 -4.19 -0.70 4.51
N HIS A 63 -3.40 -1.32 3.66
CA HIS A 63 -2.04 -1.67 4.02
C HIS A 63 -1.17 -0.42 3.97
N LEU A 64 -0.24 -0.33 4.91
CA LEU A 64 0.74 0.74 4.97
C LEU A 64 2.03 0.26 4.32
N PHE A 65 2.48 1.00 3.31
CA PHE A 65 3.75 0.79 2.63
C PHE A 65 4.55 2.08 2.58
N ILE A 66 5.86 2.01 2.37
CA ILE A 66 6.61 3.19 1.90
C ILE A 66 6.61 3.24 0.38
N GLY A 67 6.62 4.47 -0.16
CA GLY A 67 6.67 4.69 -1.61
C GLY A 67 7.85 3.96 -2.28
N PRO A 68 7.71 3.59 -3.56
CA PRO A 68 6.67 4.04 -4.50
C PRO A 68 5.33 3.27 -4.40
N VAL A 69 5.24 2.19 -3.61
CA VAL A 69 4.05 1.33 -3.58
C VAL A 69 2.89 1.96 -2.83
N GLY A 70 1.68 1.75 -3.34
CA GLY A 70 0.45 2.31 -2.79
C GLY A 70 0.22 3.78 -3.18
N THR A 71 -0.96 4.27 -2.85
CA THR A 71 -1.36 5.66 -3.07
C THR A 71 -0.70 6.57 -2.05
N PRO A 72 -0.02 7.65 -2.47
CA PRO A 72 0.53 8.64 -1.55
C PRO A 72 -0.51 9.21 -0.59
N THR A 73 -0.16 9.27 0.69
CA THR A 73 -0.99 9.94 1.69
C THR A 73 -0.68 11.44 1.71
N TYR A 74 -1.71 12.28 1.80
CA TYR A 74 -1.56 13.74 1.93
C TYR A 74 -2.48 14.37 2.98
N ASP A 75 -3.25 13.55 3.66
CA ASP A 75 -4.46 13.88 4.40
C ASP A 75 -4.53 13.07 5.70
N LEU A 76 -3.37 12.63 6.18
CA LEU A 76 -3.26 12.06 7.51
C LEU A 76 -3.51 13.15 8.55
N THR A 77 -4.12 12.74 9.65
CA THR A 77 -4.27 13.55 10.86
C THR A 77 -3.87 12.70 12.06
N LEU A 78 -3.62 13.36 13.19
CA LEU A 78 -3.39 12.67 14.46
C LEU A 78 -4.53 13.03 15.40
N VAL A 79 -5.22 12.02 15.92
CA VAL A 79 -6.31 12.19 16.88
C VAL A 79 -6.04 11.31 18.08
N ASP A 80 -5.87 11.91 19.25
CA ASP A 80 -5.51 11.26 20.52
C ASP A 80 -4.33 10.28 20.38
N GLY A 81 -3.32 10.69 19.61
CA GLY A 81 -2.12 9.91 19.33
C GLY A 81 -2.28 8.83 18.27
N VAL A 82 -3.45 8.69 17.65
CA VAL A 82 -3.70 7.72 16.58
C VAL A 82 -3.60 8.40 15.22
N ILE A 83 -2.84 7.81 14.29
CA ILE A 83 -2.80 8.29 12.90
C ILE A 83 -4.11 7.89 12.21
N ASN A 84 -4.81 8.86 11.63
CA ASN A 84 -6.07 8.68 10.92
C ASN A 84 -5.92 9.12 9.46
N HIS A 85 -6.66 8.48 8.55
CA HIS A 85 -6.82 8.93 7.17
C HIS A 85 -8.29 9.32 6.96
N VAL A 86 -8.55 10.63 7.01
CA VAL A 86 -9.91 11.18 7.20
C VAL A 86 -10.87 10.81 6.07
N PRO A 87 -10.53 10.92 4.77
CA PRO A 87 -11.47 10.59 3.70
C PRO A 87 -11.92 9.13 3.68
N ALA A 88 -11.11 8.22 4.23
CA ALA A 88 -11.44 6.80 4.28
C ALA A 88 -11.99 6.35 5.65
N GLY A 89 -11.94 7.18 6.69
CA GLY A 89 -12.38 6.82 8.04
C GLY A 89 -11.59 5.69 8.70
N VAL A 90 -10.36 5.43 8.22
CA VAL A 90 -9.48 4.38 8.74
C VAL A 90 -8.41 4.95 9.67
N ARG A 91 -7.94 4.13 10.61
CA ARG A 91 -6.93 4.50 11.60
C ARG A 91 -5.86 3.43 11.76
N ALA A 92 -4.66 3.84 12.15
CA ALA A 92 -3.52 2.97 12.36
C ALA A 92 -3.74 2.01 13.54
N VAL A 93 -3.62 0.72 13.27
CA VAL A 93 -3.83 -0.39 14.20
C VAL A 93 -2.72 -1.42 14.04
N ILE A 94 -2.47 -2.18 15.11
CA ILE A 94 -1.52 -3.31 15.08
C ILE A 94 -2.31 -4.59 15.27
N GLY A 95 -2.08 -5.57 14.40
CA GLY A 95 -2.76 -6.87 14.48
C GLY A 95 -2.81 -7.57 13.13
N GLY A 96 -3.69 -8.57 13.03
CA GLY A 96 -3.99 -9.31 11.81
C GLY A 96 -2.90 -10.28 11.34
N GLU A 97 -1.63 -9.96 11.53
CA GLU A 97 -0.53 -10.73 10.95
C GLU A 97 0.74 -10.63 11.82
N PHE A 98 0.98 -11.69 12.61
CA PHE A 98 2.18 -11.90 13.41
C PHE A 98 3.20 -12.73 12.62
N SER A 99 4.50 -12.47 12.81
CA SER A 99 5.56 -13.32 12.25
C SER A 99 6.24 -14.13 13.35
N GLU A 100 6.21 -15.45 13.19
CA GLU A 100 6.92 -16.39 14.08
C GLU A 100 8.45 -16.33 13.92
N ILE A 101 8.97 -15.64 12.90
CA ILE A 101 10.42 -15.57 12.62
C ILE A 101 11.07 -14.44 13.41
N ASP A 102 10.49 -13.24 13.35
CA ASP A 102 11.05 -12.03 13.95
C ASP A 102 10.16 -11.42 15.04
N HIS A 103 9.05 -12.08 15.40
CA HIS A 103 8.04 -11.64 16.36
C HIS A 103 7.49 -10.22 16.09
N THR A 104 7.54 -9.77 14.84
CA THR A 104 6.89 -8.51 14.45
C THR A 104 5.42 -8.72 14.11
N THR A 105 4.62 -7.68 14.32
CA THR A 105 3.19 -7.68 13.96
C THR A 105 2.89 -6.57 12.97
N LYS A 106 2.02 -6.81 12.00
CA LYS A 106 1.65 -5.82 10.99
C LYS A 106 1.05 -4.56 11.60
N LEU A 107 1.48 -3.40 11.08
CA LEU A 107 0.83 -2.11 11.26
C LEU A 107 0.05 -1.80 9.97
N PHE A 108 -1.26 -1.61 10.09
CA PHE A 108 -2.14 -1.31 8.95
C PHE A 108 -3.20 -0.29 9.37
N MET A 109 -4.06 0.14 8.45
CA MET A 109 -5.20 0.99 8.79
C MET A 109 -6.53 0.30 8.52
N THR A 110 -7.48 0.48 9.44
CA THR A 110 -8.83 -0.06 9.30
C THR A 110 -9.88 0.84 9.94
N GLY A 111 -11.12 0.72 9.45
CA GLY A 111 -12.33 1.29 10.04
C GLY A 111 -12.92 0.45 11.18
N ARG A 112 -12.28 -0.68 11.53
CA ARG A 112 -12.74 -1.63 12.57
C ARG A 112 -12.20 -1.34 13.98
N GLY A 113 -12.66 -2.11 14.96
CA GLY A 113 -12.38 -1.95 16.40
C GLY A 113 -11.00 -2.41 16.87
N ASP A 114 -10.06 -2.73 15.96
CA ASP A 114 -8.76 -3.31 16.27
C ASP A 114 -7.90 -2.41 17.19
N PRO A 115 -7.01 -2.97 18.04
CA PRO A 115 -6.26 -2.14 18.98
C PRO A 115 -5.32 -1.15 18.26
N ARG A 116 -5.36 0.12 18.68
CA ARG A 116 -4.67 1.23 18.02
C ARG A 116 -3.16 1.19 18.20
N ALA A 117 -2.44 1.70 17.21
CA ALA A 117 -1.06 2.14 17.38
C ALA A 117 -1.07 3.57 17.94
N ILE A 118 -0.53 3.76 19.14
CA ILE A 118 -0.51 5.06 19.81
C ILE A 118 0.85 5.71 19.64
N PHE A 119 0.84 6.96 19.21
CA PHE A 119 2.00 7.80 18.97
C PHE A 119 1.94 9.08 19.81
N GLN A 120 3.10 9.57 20.22
CA GLN A 120 3.30 10.86 20.87
C GLN A 120 4.10 11.76 19.93
N PRO A 121 3.56 12.92 19.51
CA PRO A 121 4.33 13.92 18.80
C PRO A 121 5.43 14.49 19.68
N THR A 122 6.65 14.57 19.16
CA THR A 122 7.79 15.21 19.82
C THR A 122 8.59 16.04 18.83
N TYR A 123 9.16 17.15 19.29
CA TYR A 123 10.15 17.89 18.52
C TYR A 123 11.45 17.08 18.39
N ALA A 124 12.06 17.13 17.21
CA ALA A 124 13.39 16.58 16.96
C ALA A 124 14.10 17.40 15.87
N CYS A 125 15.40 17.18 15.73
CA CYS A 125 16.17 17.76 14.64
C CYS A 125 16.21 16.78 13.46
N ASN A 126 15.99 17.31 12.27
CA ASN A 126 16.16 16.57 11.04
C ASN A 126 17.63 16.13 10.92
N PRO A 127 17.92 14.84 10.70
CA PRO A 127 19.28 14.33 10.71
C PRO A 127 20.13 14.79 9.51
N ASP A 128 19.50 15.29 8.45
CA ASP A 128 20.19 15.73 7.22
C ASP A 128 20.43 17.24 7.19
N THR A 129 19.52 18.02 7.79
CA THR A 129 19.44 19.48 7.60
C THR A 129 19.52 20.27 8.91
N ASP A 130 19.50 19.60 10.05
CA ASP A 130 19.34 20.22 11.37
C ASP A 130 18.10 21.11 11.49
N ALA A 131 17.12 20.98 10.58
CA ALA A 131 15.86 21.70 10.67
C ALA A 131 15.00 21.12 11.81
N LEU A 132 14.31 21.98 12.55
CA LEU A 132 13.33 21.52 13.54
C LEU A 132 12.16 20.80 12.84
N GLN A 133 11.84 19.59 13.30
CA GLN A 133 10.74 18.77 12.77
C GLN A 133 9.90 18.15 13.90
N ILE A 134 8.76 17.57 13.54
CA ILE A 134 7.90 16.82 14.46
C ILE A 134 7.99 15.34 14.11
N GLU A 135 8.41 14.53 15.08
CA GLU A 135 8.40 13.08 15.02
C GLU A 135 7.15 12.51 15.68
N LEU A 136 6.58 11.45 15.11
CA LEU A 136 5.57 10.63 15.76
C LEU A 136 6.27 9.46 16.46
N ARG A 137 6.56 9.62 17.75
CA ARG A 137 7.18 8.55 18.55
C ARG A 137 6.14 7.51 18.93
N PHE A 138 6.40 6.26 18.58
CA PHE A 138 5.54 5.17 19.02
C PHE A 138 5.58 5.02 20.54
N VAL A 139 4.41 4.93 21.17
CA VAL A 139 4.24 4.78 22.62
C VAL A 139 3.86 3.35 22.95
N MET A 140 2.79 2.85 22.34
CA MET A 140 2.25 1.53 22.67
C MET A 140 1.33 0.99 21.60
N TRP A 141 1.21 -0.34 21.58
CA TRP A 141 0.07 -1.04 21.00
C TRP A 141 -1.02 -1.08 22.07
N GLN A 142 -2.21 -0.54 21.78
CA GLN A 142 -3.31 -0.48 22.73
C GLN A 142 -3.59 -1.85 23.36
N ASN A 143 -3.81 -1.87 24.68
CA ASN A 143 -4.02 -3.07 25.51
C ASN A 143 -2.81 -4.03 25.60
N GLN A 144 -1.63 -3.63 25.11
CA GLN A 144 -0.38 -4.34 25.29
C GLN A 144 0.58 -3.53 26.17
N PRO A 145 1.67 -4.15 26.70
CA PRO A 145 2.71 -3.42 27.41
C PRO A 145 3.26 -2.25 26.56
N ALA A 146 3.52 -1.13 27.22
CA ALA A 146 4.07 0.03 26.54
C ALA A 146 5.49 -0.24 25.99
N GLY A 147 5.85 0.46 24.92
CA GLY A 147 7.14 0.37 24.27
C GLY A 147 7.16 -0.51 23.02
N GLY A 148 8.37 -0.81 22.55
CA GLY A 148 8.63 -1.29 21.20
C GLY A 148 8.89 -0.13 20.23
N TRP A 149 8.88 -0.42 18.94
CA TRP A 149 9.14 0.57 17.89
C TRP A 149 8.48 0.16 16.58
N ILE A 150 8.32 1.13 15.67
CA ILE A 150 7.85 0.88 14.31
C ILE A 150 9.05 0.65 13.40
N CYS A 151 8.89 -0.30 12.49
CA CYS A 151 9.83 -0.59 11.43
C CYS A 151 9.15 -0.76 10.09
N VAL A 152 9.97 -0.72 9.05
CA VAL A 152 9.57 -1.10 7.70
C VAL A 152 10.31 -2.38 7.34
N ARG A 153 9.60 -3.36 6.82
CA ARG A 153 10.14 -4.67 6.47
C ARG A 153 10.01 -4.88 4.96
N PRO A 154 11.07 -5.31 4.25
CA PRO A 154 10.94 -5.58 2.84
C PRO A 154 9.96 -6.73 2.62
N THR A 155 9.01 -6.52 1.72
CA THR A 155 8.18 -7.57 1.13
C THR A 155 8.92 -8.18 -0.06
N PHE A 156 8.46 -9.32 -0.56
CA PHE A 156 9.17 -10.07 -1.60
C PHE A 156 9.36 -9.30 -2.91
N ASP A 157 8.55 -8.27 -3.16
CA ASP A 157 8.57 -7.38 -4.32
C ASP A 157 9.51 -6.18 -4.17
N ASN A 158 10.35 -6.20 -3.14
CA ASN A 158 11.23 -5.09 -2.73
C ASN A 158 10.47 -3.80 -2.36
N SER A 159 9.18 -3.90 -2.04
CA SER A 159 8.45 -2.85 -1.33
C SER A 159 8.73 -2.98 0.16
N TYR A 160 8.33 -2.00 0.98
CA TYR A 160 8.43 -2.15 2.43
C TYR A 160 7.09 -1.87 3.12
N GLU A 161 6.64 -2.84 3.90
CA GLU A 161 5.44 -2.75 4.72
C GLU A 161 5.78 -2.29 6.16
N PHE A 162 4.83 -1.64 6.84
CA PHE A 162 5.03 -1.24 8.23
C PHE A 162 4.72 -2.36 9.21
N ARG A 163 5.57 -2.46 10.24
CA ARG A 163 5.48 -3.46 11.30
C ARG A 163 5.73 -2.82 12.66
N TYR A 164 5.17 -3.44 13.70
CA TYR A 164 5.48 -3.21 15.10
C TYR A 164 6.50 -4.25 15.58
N TYR A 165 7.55 -3.78 16.24
CA TYR A 165 8.56 -4.60 16.88
C TYR A 165 8.42 -4.49 18.41
N PRO A 166 8.12 -5.59 19.13
CA PRO A 166 7.81 -5.55 20.55
C PRO A 166 9.04 -5.27 21.44
N PRO A 167 8.84 -4.70 22.64
CA PRO A 167 9.92 -4.43 23.58
C PRO A 167 10.61 -5.73 24.01
N GLY A 168 11.94 -5.71 24.09
CA GLY A 168 12.76 -6.85 24.54
C GLY A 168 12.91 -7.98 23.51
N ASN A 169 12.29 -7.87 22.33
CA ASN A 169 12.51 -8.82 21.26
C ASN A 169 13.94 -8.69 20.70
N THR A 170 14.53 -9.83 20.36
CA THR A 170 15.90 -9.95 19.86
C THR A 170 15.97 -10.77 18.57
N LEU A 171 14.83 -11.28 18.09
CA LEU A 171 14.74 -12.07 16.86
C LEU A 171 14.78 -11.17 15.63
N VAL A 172 15.41 -11.67 14.56
CA VAL A 172 15.58 -10.95 13.29
C VAL A 172 15.38 -11.93 12.14
N ASP A 173 14.48 -11.61 11.20
CA ASP A 173 14.43 -12.27 9.90
C ASP A 173 15.56 -11.70 9.04
N VAL A 174 16.65 -12.45 8.90
CA VAL A 174 17.84 -12.02 8.15
C VAL A 174 17.57 -11.79 6.67
N ASN A 175 16.50 -12.37 6.12
CA ASN A 175 16.13 -12.19 4.72
C ASN A 175 15.18 -11.01 4.52
N ARG A 176 14.45 -10.62 5.56
CA ARG A 176 13.51 -9.50 5.57
C ARG A 176 13.65 -8.72 6.87
N GLU A 177 14.82 -8.10 7.05
CA GLU A 177 15.10 -7.37 8.28
C GLU A 177 14.07 -6.26 8.50
N CYS A 178 13.52 -6.18 9.73
CA CYS A 178 12.65 -5.08 10.09
C CYS A 178 13.49 -3.83 10.43
N ILE A 179 13.58 -2.92 9.47
CA ILE A 179 14.38 -1.71 9.57
C ILE A 179 13.67 -0.72 10.47
N LYS A 180 14.23 -0.46 11.66
CA LYS A 180 13.69 0.56 12.58
C LYS A 180 13.63 1.92 11.88
N VAL A 181 12.52 2.63 12.03
CA VAL A 181 12.34 3.94 11.41
C VAL A 181 11.75 4.98 12.37
N THR A 182 12.06 6.23 12.09
CA THR A 182 11.37 7.39 12.65
C THR A 182 10.27 7.84 11.68
N LEU A 183 9.08 8.15 12.20
CA LEU A 183 8.01 8.77 11.44
C LEU A 183 8.05 10.28 11.68
N VAL A 184 8.07 11.07 10.61
CA VAL A 184 8.11 12.53 10.66
C VAL A 184 6.86 13.11 10.00
N VAL A 185 6.26 14.09 10.65
CA VAL A 185 5.10 14.83 10.14
C VAL A 185 5.57 15.85 9.11
N ILE A 186 5.13 15.68 7.86
CA ILE A 186 5.35 16.66 6.79
C ILE A 186 4.00 17.31 6.46
N PRO A 187 3.77 18.58 6.84
CA PRO A 187 2.53 19.29 6.53
C PRO A 187 2.27 19.33 5.02
N THR A 188 1.02 19.15 4.63
CA THR A 188 0.59 19.17 3.21
C THR A 188 -0.35 20.33 2.92
N THR A 189 -0.54 21.23 3.89
CA THR A 189 -1.30 22.47 3.74
C THR A 189 -0.76 23.29 2.58
N GLY A 190 -1.58 23.52 1.55
CA GLY A 190 -1.21 24.28 0.36
C GLY A 190 -0.76 23.44 -0.85
N LEU A 191 -0.76 22.10 -0.75
CA LEU A 191 -0.61 21.22 -1.91
C LEU A 191 -1.98 20.94 -2.55
N PRO A 192 -2.06 20.75 -3.89
CA PRO A 192 -3.31 20.43 -4.56
C PRO A 192 -3.85 19.09 -4.05
N GLN A 193 -4.91 19.13 -3.25
CA GLN A 193 -5.64 17.94 -2.83
C GLN A 193 -6.34 17.35 -4.06
N SER A 194 -6.10 16.07 -4.36
CA SER A 194 -6.94 15.32 -5.31
C SER A 194 -8.33 15.13 -4.68
N SER A 195 -9.20 16.12 -4.90
CA SER A 195 -10.59 16.06 -4.49
C SER A 195 -11.41 15.33 -5.55
N THR A 196 -11.70 14.05 -5.32
CA THR A 196 -12.80 13.36 -6.01
C THR A 196 -14.09 13.68 -5.25
N THR A 197 -14.69 14.85 -5.52
CA THR A 197 -16.02 15.19 -5.00
C THR A 197 -17.07 14.40 -5.78
N LEU A 198 -17.53 13.28 -5.22
CA LEU A 198 -18.80 12.67 -5.60
C LEU A 198 -19.93 13.47 -4.95
N SER A 199 -20.61 14.29 -5.75
CA SER A 199 -21.85 14.96 -5.37
C SER A 199 -22.99 13.93 -5.29
N THR A 200 -23.39 13.57 -4.08
CA THR A 200 -24.59 12.77 -3.83
C THR A 200 -25.81 13.69 -3.88
N SER A 201 -26.54 13.69 -5.00
CA SER A 201 -27.86 14.32 -5.09
C SER A 201 -28.93 13.39 -4.50
N THR A 202 -29.37 13.72 -3.30
CA THR A 202 -30.55 13.17 -2.64
C THR A 202 -31.81 13.63 -3.38
N ILE A 203 -32.56 12.70 -3.98
CA ILE A 203 -33.92 12.96 -4.47
C ILE A 203 -34.90 12.44 -3.42
N SER A 204 -35.51 13.37 -2.69
CA SER A 204 -36.63 13.10 -1.79
C SER A 204 -37.92 12.89 -2.58
N SER A 205 -38.62 11.81 -2.27
CA SER A 205 -39.94 11.45 -2.76
C SER A 205 -41.03 12.15 -1.95
N THR A 206 -41.89 12.94 -2.60
CA THR A 206 -43.20 13.30 -2.05
C THR A 206 -44.25 13.27 -3.16
N SER A 207 -45.26 12.43 -2.94
CA SER A 207 -46.47 12.27 -3.73
C SER A 207 -47.50 13.35 -3.41
N THR A 208 -48.15 13.94 -4.43
CA THR A 208 -49.62 14.12 -4.43
C THR A 208 -50.17 14.48 -5.83
N SER A 209 -51.44 14.14 -5.97
CA SER A 209 -52.33 13.94 -7.12
C SER A 209 -52.79 15.17 -7.93
N THR A 210 -53.40 14.80 -9.07
CA THR A 210 -54.68 15.28 -9.68
C THR A 210 -54.65 16.18 -10.93
N SER A 211 -55.10 15.55 -12.03
CA SER A 211 -56.14 15.98 -12.99
C SER A 211 -55.80 16.73 -14.29
N SER A 212 -56.42 16.17 -15.35
CA SER A 212 -57.03 16.79 -16.54
C SER A 212 -56.19 17.15 -17.79
N SER A 213 -56.33 16.28 -18.80
CA SER A 213 -56.75 16.54 -20.19
C SER A 213 -56.20 17.74 -20.97
N SER A 214 -55.57 17.49 -22.12
CA SER A 214 -56.18 17.68 -23.46
C SER A 214 -55.19 17.40 -24.60
N THR A 215 -55.74 16.83 -25.66
CA THR A 215 -55.22 16.55 -27.01
C THR A 215 -54.63 17.79 -27.70
N SER A 216 -53.55 17.64 -28.48
CA SER A 216 -53.47 18.10 -29.88
C SER A 216 -52.08 17.91 -30.51
N THR A 217 -52.11 17.92 -31.83
CA THR A 217 -51.21 17.32 -32.82
C THR A 217 -50.17 18.33 -33.35
N SER A 218 -49.11 17.77 -33.95
CA SER A 218 -48.39 18.30 -35.14
C SER A 218 -47.23 19.30 -34.98
N SER A 219 -46.04 18.76 -35.28
CA SER A 219 -45.12 19.17 -36.36
C SER A 219 -44.17 20.38 -36.23
N SER A 220 -43.00 20.16 -36.87
CA SER A 220 -41.97 21.09 -37.35
C SER A 220 -40.96 21.60 -36.31
N THR A 221 -39.66 21.84 -36.56
CA THR A 221 -38.68 21.59 -37.64
C THR A 221 -37.34 22.11 -37.05
N SER A 222 -36.24 21.37 -37.29
CA SER A 222 -34.80 21.74 -37.25
C SER A 222 -34.29 22.83 -36.28
N THR A 223 -33.18 22.58 -35.57
CA THR A 223 -31.88 23.27 -35.80
C THR A 223 -30.77 22.60 -34.97
N SER A 224 -29.64 22.42 -35.65
CA SER A 224 -28.32 21.95 -35.23
C SER A 224 -27.72 22.66 -34.00
N THR A 225 -27.07 21.90 -33.12
CA THR A 225 -25.87 22.40 -32.42
C THR A 225 -24.92 21.24 -32.15
N SER A 226 -23.78 21.29 -32.84
CA SER A 226 -22.62 20.43 -32.66
C SER A 226 -21.97 20.72 -31.31
N THR A 227 -21.79 19.72 -30.46
CA THR A 227 -20.94 19.84 -29.28
C THR A 227 -19.88 18.77 -29.35
N SER A 228 -18.68 19.23 -29.68
CA SER A 228 -17.41 18.53 -29.73
C SER A 228 -17.08 17.89 -28.38
N THR A 229 -17.15 16.57 -28.32
CA THR A 229 -16.59 15.77 -27.24
C THR A 229 -15.09 15.61 -27.47
N THR A 230 -14.30 16.43 -26.79
CA THR A 230 -12.85 16.26 -26.69
C THR A 230 -12.57 15.01 -25.87
N SER A 231 -12.49 13.88 -26.56
CA SER A 231 -12.03 12.62 -25.99
C SER A 231 -10.51 12.72 -25.88
N SER A 232 -10.01 12.84 -24.65
CA SER A 232 -8.58 12.75 -24.35
C SER A 232 -8.11 11.31 -24.56
N THR A 233 -7.66 11.02 -25.76
CA THR A 233 -7.01 9.78 -26.16
C THR A 233 -5.67 9.65 -25.43
N SER A 234 -5.58 8.71 -24.48
CA SER A 234 -4.30 8.23 -23.94
C SER A 234 -3.56 7.46 -25.03
N THR A 235 -2.36 7.93 -25.40
CA THR A 235 -1.43 7.27 -26.32
C THR A 235 -0.94 5.92 -25.76
N PRO A 236 -1.00 4.81 -26.52
CA PRO A 236 -0.46 3.52 -26.07
C PRO A 236 1.05 3.43 -26.32
N THR A 237 1.81 3.05 -25.29
CA THR A 237 3.22 2.65 -25.38
C THR A 237 3.30 1.26 -25.99
N THR A 238 3.84 1.17 -27.22
CA THR A 238 3.95 -0.05 -28.04
C THR A 238 5.06 -1.00 -27.58
N GLY A 239 4.92 -1.55 -26.37
CA GLY A 239 5.67 -2.72 -25.90
C GLY A 239 4.69 -3.84 -25.52
N PRO A 240 5.08 -5.13 -25.58
CA PRO A 240 4.25 -6.21 -25.04
C PRO A 240 3.98 -5.93 -23.56
N LEU A 241 2.71 -5.95 -23.17
CA LEU A 241 2.35 -5.81 -21.76
C LEU A 241 3.01 -6.95 -20.95
N PRO A 242 3.48 -6.69 -19.72
CA PRO A 242 4.12 -7.72 -18.89
C PRO A 242 3.14 -8.79 -18.37
N PHE A 243 1.87 -8.72 -18.76
CA PHE A 243 0.77 -9.57 -18.33
C PHE A 243 -0.20 -9.78 -19.50
N THR A 244 -1.09 -10.77 -19.36
CA THR A 244 -2.18 -11.00 -20.33
C THR A 244 -3.40 -10.17 -19.94
N ASP A 245 -3.89 -9.31 -20.82
CA ASP A 245 -5.12 -8.56 -20.58
C ASP A 245 -6.35 -9.47 -20.72
N LEU A 246 -7.08 -9.66 -19.63
CA LEU A 246 -8.28 -10.49 -19.55
C LEU A 246 -9.53 -9.68 -19.18
N THR A 247 -9.47 -8.35 -19.29
CA THR A 247 -10.58 -7.45 -18.91
C THR A 247 -11.85 -7.72 -19.73
N SER A 248 -11.71 -8.07 -21.01
CA SER A 248 -12.82 -8.50 -21.88
C SER A 248 -13.47 -9.81 -21.43
N SER A 249 -12.75 -10.62 -20.65
CA SER A 249 -13.23 -11.87 -20.06
C SER A 249 -13.71 -11.69 -18.61
N GLY A 250 -13.78 -10.45 -18.12
CA GLY A 250 -14.24 -10.14 -16.76
C GLY A 250 -13.18 -10.33 -15.68
N TYR A 251 -11.89 -10.32 -16.03
CA TYR A 251 -10.80 -10.41 -15.05
C TYR A 251 -9.86 -9.21 -15.14
N ARG A 252 -9.48 -8.67 -13.99
CA ARG A 252 -8.41 -7.66 -13.92
C ARG A 252 -7.13 -8.29 -13.41
N PHE A 253 -6.02 -7.94 -14.04
CA PHE A 253 -4.69 -8.23 -13.52
C PHE A 253 -4.42 -7.35 -12.30
N LEU A 254 -4.02 -7.97 -11.20
CA LEU A 254 -3.69 -7.27 -9.96
C LEU A 254 -2.20 -6.98 -9.83
N GLY A 255 -1.36 -7.79 -10.45
CA GLY A 255 0.09 -7.73 -10.29
C GLY A 255 0.72 -9.10 -10.16
N CYS A 256 2.03 -9.10 -9.95
CA CYS A 256 2.80 -10.29 -9.65
C CYS A 256 2.87 -10.47 -8.14
N ALA A 257 2.29 -11.55 -7.62
CA ALA A 257 2.22 -11.82 -6.18
C ALA A 257 3.26 -12.87 -5.77
N PRO A 258 4.07 -12.65 -4.73
CA PRO A 258 5.08 -13.62 -4.31
C PRO A 258 4.45 -14.83 -3.62
N GLU A 259 5.08 -15.99 -3.66
CA GLU A 259 4.82 -17.13 -2.78
C GLU A 259 5.92 -17.28 -1.73
N GLU A 260 5.61 -17.83 -0.56
CA GLU A 260 6.62 -18.03 0.48
C GLU A 260 7.15 -19.46 0.46
N ARG A 261 8.42 -19.58 0.11
CA ARG A 261 9.09 -20.87 -0.11
C ARG A 261 9.38 -21.64 1.19
N TRP A 262 9.30 -20.98 2.35
CA TRP A 262 9.82 -21.50 3.63
C TRP A 262 9.08 -20.96 4.86
N THR A 263 7.84 -21.39 5.11
CA THR A 263 7.21 -21.19 6.44
C THR A 263 6.90 -22.52 7.12
N THR A 264 6.93 -22.56 8.45
CA THR A 264 6.54 -23.73 9.26
C THR A 264 5.11 -23.62 9.80
N ASP A 265 4.36 -22.59 9.39
CA ASP A 265 3.05 -22.18 9.94
C ASP A 265 1.83 -22.63 9.10
N GLY A 266 2.05 -23.41 8.04
CA GLY A 266 0.98 -24.09 7.31
C GLY A 266 0.28 -23.27 6.21
N ALA A 267 0.55 -21.97 6.08
CA ALA A 267 0.00 -21.13 5.00
C ALA A 267 1.05 -20.88 3.90
N PHE A 268 1.44 -21.95 3.19
CA PHE A 268 2.54 -21.90 2.21
C PHE A 268 2.21 -21.13 0.91
N ARG A 269 0.94 -20.89 0.62
CA ARG A 269 0.49 -20.45 -0.71
C ARG A 269 -0.22 -19.11 -0.65
N THR A 270 0.02 -18.29 -1.66
CA THR A 270 -0.64 -16.97 -1.79
C THR A 270 -2.12 -17.15 -2.07
N LEU A 271 -2.47 -18.18 -2.83
CA LEU A 271 -3.83 -18.65 -3.03
C LEU A 271 -3.94 -20.10 -2.54
N PRO A 272 -4.46 -20.33 -1.31
CA PRO A 272 -4.34 -21.63 -0.65
C PRO A 272 -5.46 -22.62 -0.97
N ASP A 273 -6.51 -22.23 -1.70
CA ASP A 273 -7.76 -22.98 -1.66
C ASP A 273 -7.84 -24.12 -2.68
N ALA A 274 -7.45 -23.90 -3.94
CA ALA A 274 -7.47 -24.93 -4.97
C ALA A 274 -6.32 -24.81 -5.96
N VAL A 275 -5.85 -25.94 -6.49
CA VAL A 275 -4.73 -26.00 -7.44
C VAL A 275 -4.97 -27.00 -8.57
N ILE A 276 -4.48 -26.67 -9.76
CA ILE A 276 -4.35 -27.59 -10.89
C ILE A 276 -3.07 -27.29 -11.68
N SER A 277 -2.44 -28.32 -12.23
CA SER A 277 -1.35 -28.17 -13.20
C SER A 277 -1.80 -28.71 -14.56
N SER A 278 -1.41 -28.04 -15.65
CA SER A 278 -1.75 -28.46 -17.01
C SER A 278 -0.61 -28.19 -17.98
N ASP A 279 -0.41 -29.09 -18.96
CA ASP A 279 0.49 -28.85 -20.11
C ASP A 279 -0.06 -27.82 -21.09
N THR A 280 -1.36 -27.50 -20.98
CA THR A 280 -2.05 -26.50 -21.81
C THR A 280 -2.40 -25.25 -20.99
N MET A 281 -1.65 -24.98 -19.91
CA MET A 281 -1.95 -23.85 -19.03
C MET A 281 -1.85 -22.52 -19.77
N ALA A 282 -2.85 -21.67 -19.58
CA ALA A 282 -2.89 -20.27 -20.01
C ALA A 282 -3.63 -19.45 -18.94
N ASN A 283 -3.42 -18.13 -18.90
CA ASN A 283 -4.07 -17.30 -17.88
C ASN A 283 -5.60 -17.40 -17.93
N ALA A 284 -6.19 -17.40 -19.14
CA ALA A 284 -7.62 -17.56 -19.35
C ALA A 284 -8.18 -18.93 -18.90
N PHE A 285 -7.37 -20.00 -19.03
CA PHE A 285 -7.73 -21.32 -18.52
C PHE A 285 -7.79 -21.29 -17.00
N CYS A 286 -6.76 -20.72 -16.36
CA CYS A 286 -6.68 -20.66 -14.91
C CYS A 286 -7.83 -19.83 -14.30
N THR A 287 -8.06 -18.62 -14.82
CA THR A 287 -9.12 -17.75 -14.32
C THR A 287 -10.50 -18.40 -14.46
N SER A 288 -10.79 -19.01 -15.61
CA SER A 288 -12.05 -19.73 -15.83
C SER A 288 -12.21 -20.93 -14.90
N TRP A 289 -11.13 -21.68 -14.67
CA TRP A 289 -11.14 -22.87 -13.80
C TRP A 289 -11.42 -22.51 -12.33
N CYS A 290 -10.84 -21.40 -11.85
CA CYS A 290 -11.08 -20.88 -10.50
C CYS A 290 -12.51 -20.37 -10.32
N THR A 291 -13.01 -19.56 -11.26
CA THR A 291 -14.36 -19.01 -11.18
C THR A 291 -15.43 -20.10 -11.27
N ALA A 292 -15.22 -21.13 -12.09
CA ALA A 292 -16.11 -22.30 -12.15
C ALA A 292 -16.24 -23.06 -10.81
N ARG A 293 -15.31 -22.81 -9.88
CA ARG A 293 -15.31 -23.38 -8.51
C ARG A 293 -15.70 -22.36 -7.44
N GLY A 294 -16.12 -21.16 -7.83
CA GLY A 294 -16.56 -20.13 -6.91
C GLY A 294 -15.43 -19.36 -6.23
N TYR A 295 -14.22 -19.38 -6.79
CA TYR A 295 -13.10 -18.59 -6.29
C TYR A 295 -13.02 -17.23 -6.98
N LYS A 296 -12.78 -16.19 -6.18
CA LYS A 296 -12.64 -14.81 -6.64
C LYS A 296 -11.30 -14.52 -7.32
N TYR A 297 -10.24 -15.17 -6.87
CA TYR A 297 -8.87 -14.95 -7.32
C TYR A 297 -8.31 -16.18 -8.02
N ALA A 298 -7.49 -15.93 -9.03
CA ALA A 298 -6.76 -16.93 -9.79
C ALA A 298 -5.33 -16.46 -10.01
N GLY A 299 -4.36 -17.35 -9.91
CA GLY A 299 -2.96 -17.03 -10.14
C GLY A 299 -2.24 -18.17 -10.83
N THR A 300 -1.51 -17.87 -11.90
CA THR A 300 -0.67 -18.86 -12.58
C THR A 300 0.76 -18.81 -12.03
N GLU A 301 1.36 -19.97 -11.79
CA GLU A 301 2.73 -20.12 -11.29
C GLU A 301 3.50 -21.15 -12.14
N TRP A 302 4.82 -21.01 -12.18
CA TRP A 302 5.73 -22.02 -12.74
C TRP A 302 5.34 -22.52 -14.14
N SER A 303 4.87 -21.63 -15.02
CA SER A 303 4.41 -21.92 -16.40
C SER A 303 3.16 -22.79 -16.55
N ARG A 304 2.83 -23.62 -15.56
CA ARG A 304 1.85 -24.71 -15.72
C ARG A 304 0.87 -24.85 -14.58
N GLU A 305 1.10 -24.16 -13.47
CA GLU A 305 0.26 -24.26 -12.28
C GLU A 305 -0.77 -23.15 -12.29
N CYS A 306 -1.93 -23.45 -11.74
CA CYS A 306 -3.02 -22.53 -11.49
C CYS A 306 -3.48 -22.71 -10.06
N TRP A 307 -3.52 -21.61 -9.33
CA TRP A 307 -3.91 -21.53 -7.94
C TRP A 307 -5.14 -20.64 -7.81
N CYS A 308 -6.05 -20.98 -6.90
CA CYS A 308 -7.28 -20.24 -6.67
C CYS A 308 -7.46 -19.91 -5.20
N GLY A 309 -8.15 -18.80 -4.94
CA GLY A 309 -8.57 -18.48 -3.59
C GLY A 309 -9.64 -17.41 -3.52
N ASN A 310 -10.24 -17.25 -2.34
CA ASN A 310 -11.17 -16.15 -2.05
C ASN A 310 -10.54 -14.97 -1.30
N ALA A 311 -9.29 -15.15 -0.87
CA ALA A 311 -8.39 -14.12 -0.41
C ALA A 311 -6.97 -14.52 -0.80
N PHE A 312 -6.07 -13.56 -0.87
CA PHE A 312 -4.63 -13.82 -0.92
C PHE A 312 -3.97 -13.39 0.39
N ALA A 313 -2.85 -14.02 0.72
CA ALA A 313 -2.17 -13.78 2.00
C ALA A 313 -1.81 -12.29 2.18
N PRO A 314 -2.10 -11.66 3.35
CA PRO A 314 -1.84 -10.24 3.58
C PRO A 314 -0.38 -9.82 3.39
N THR A 315 0.59 -10.72 3.64
CA THR A 315 2.04 -10.56 3.38
C THR A 315 2.43 -10.64 1.91
N ARG A 316 1.57 -11.17 1.04
CA ARG A 316 1.89 -11.60 -0.32
C ARG A 316 1.04 -10.85 -1.34
N GLN A 317 1.04 -9.53 -1.19
CA GLN A 317 0.27 -8.65 -2.05
C GLN A 317 0.78 -8.72 -3.50
N PRO A 318 -0.11 -8.67 -4.49
CA PRO A 318 0.30 -8.47 -5.87
C PRO A 318 0.97 -7.11 -6.02
N ALA A 319 2.12 -7.09 -6.69
CA ALA A 319 2.91 -5.90 -6.93
C ALA A 319 2.97 -5.58 -8.44
N THR A 320 3.09 -4.29 -8.76
CA THR A 320 3.07 -3.79 -10.14
C THR A 320 4.31 -2.99 -10.51
N THR A 321 5.37 -3.06 -9.70
CA THR A 321 6.68 -2.48 -10.03
C THR A 321 7.36 -3.25 -11.14
N ILE A 322 8.21 -2.60 -11.95
CA ILE A 322 9.03 -3.30 -12.97
C ILE A 322 9.79 -4.49 -12.38
N ALA A 323 10.34 -4.34 -11.17
CA ALA A 323 11.08 -5.40 -10.48
C ALA A 323 10.19 -6.61 -10.13
N SER A 324 8.97 -6.36 -9.65
CA SER A 324 8.02 -7.43 -9.33
C SER A 324 7.49 -8.13 -10.58
N LEU A 325 7.14 -7.38 -11.62
CA LEU A 325 6.65 -7.95 -12.89
C LEU A 325 7.72 -8.81 -13.56
N ALA A 326 9.01 -8.46 -13.41
CA ALA A 326 10.12 -9.27 -13.89
C ALA A 326 10.20 -10.65 -13.21
N LYS A 327 9.53 -10.86 -12.06
CA LYS A 327 9.42 -12.16 -11.40
C LYS A 327 8.31 -13.04 -11.98
N CYS A 328 7.31 -12.46 -12.66
CA CYS A 328 6.26 -13.18 -13.37
C CYS A 328 6.54 -13.25 -14.88
N ASN A 329 7.69 -13.80 -15.26
CA ASN A 329 8.15 -13.82 -16.65
C ASN A 329 8.20 -15.22 -17.29
N TYR A 330 7.72 -16.25 -16.60
CA TYR A 330 7.74 -17.62 -17.13
C TYR A 330 6.64 -17.79 -18.17
N LYS A 331 6.97 -18.35 -19.32
CA LYS A 331 5.97 -18.54 -20.40
C LYS A 331 4.96 -19.61 -20.03
N CYS A 332 3.69 -19.37 -20.34
CA CYS A 332 2.65 -20.37 -20.14
C CYS A 332 2.90 -21.60 -21.03
N THR A 333 2.63 -22.79 -20.51
CA THR A 333 2.82 -24.05 -21.26
C THR A 333 1.85 -24.22 -22.42
N GLY A 334 0.63 -23.69 -22.30
CA GLY A 334 -0.40 -23.72 -23.35
C GLY A 334 -0.40 -22.50 -24.29
N ASP A 335 0.28 -21.42 -23.94
CA ASP A 335 0.40 -20.23 -24.80
C ASP A 335 1.69 -19.45 -24.48
N GLN A 336 2.72 -19.63 -25.31
CA GLN A 336 4.03 -19.00 -25.09
C GLN A 336 4.03 -17.47 -25.30
N SER A 337 2.94 -16.88 -25.79
CA SER A 337 2.81 -15.43 -25.85
C SER A 337 2.50 -14.82 -24.47
N GLN A 338 2.02 -15.62 -23.52
CA GLN A 338 1.59 -15.20 -22.19
C GLN A 338 2.64 -15.51 -21.12
N ASN A 339 2.63 -14.73 -20.04
CA ASN A 339 3.42 -15.02 -18.84
C ASN A 339 2.52 -15.66 -17.76
N CYS A 340 2.93 -16.82 -17.23
CA CYS A 340 2.24 -17.60 -16.20
C CYS A 340 3.11 -17.75 -14.95
N GLY A 341 3.31 -16.63 -14.25
CA GLY A 341 4.07 -16.57 -13.00
C GLY A 341 5.58 -16.72 -13.15
N GLY A 342 6.23 -17.25 -12.12
CA GLY A 342 7.66 -17.51 -12.04
C GLY A 342 8.03 -18.43 -10.87
N ASP A 343 9.30 -18.42 -10.45
CA ASP A 343 9.80 -19.20 -9.30
C ASP A 343 9.30 -18.60 -7.97
N ALA A 344 8.21 -19.15 -7.40
CA ALA A 344 7.53 -18.60 -6.22
C ALA A 344 6.88 -17.24 -6.49
N TRP A 345 6.25 -17.06 -7.65
CA TRP A 345 5.53 -15.84 -8.04
C TRP A 345 4.33 -16.15 -8.92
N LEU A 346 3.14 -15.62 -8.58
CA LEU A 346 1.92 -15.76 -9.36
C LEU A 346 1.61 -14.52 -10.19
N SER A 347 1.26 -14.73 -11.47
CA SER A 347 0.52 -13.73 -12.23
C SER A 347 -0.92 -13.71 -11.71
N LEU A 348 -1.27 -12.72 -10.87
CA LEU A 348 -2.52 -12.72 -10.11
C LEU A 348 -3.65 -11.95 -10.81
N TYR A 349 -4.82 -12.58 -10.88
CA TYR A 349 -6.04 -12.04 -11.47
C TYR A 349 -7.21 -12.10 -10.49
N GLU A 350 -8.12 -11.14 -10.61
CA GLU A 350 -9.38 -11.07 -9.85
C GLU A 350 -10.58 -11.06 -10.80
N HIS A 351 -11.58 -11.88 -10.49
CA HIS A 351 -12.87 -11.83 -11.15
C HIS A 351 -13.61 -10.54 -10.81
N CYS A 352 -13.90 -9.74 -11.84
CA CYS A 352 -14.67 -8.51 -11.72
C CYS A 352 -16.15 -8.84 -11.45
N ALA A 353 -16.77 -8.13 -10.50
CA ALA A 353 -18.20 -8.30 -10.23
C ALA A 353 -19.04 -7.90 -11.45
N ALA A 354 -20.19 -8.58 -11.64
CA ALA A 354 -21.09 -8.26 -12.75
C ALA A 354 -21.52 -6.79 -12.71
N GLY A 355 -21.30 -6.07 -13.82
CA GLY A 355 -21.60 -4.65 -13.94
C GLY A 355 -20.54 -3.69 -13.37
N ALA A 356 -19.44 -4.19 -12.80
CA ALA A 356 -18.31 -3.37 -12.37
C ALA A 356 -17.33 -3.10 -13.52
N THR A 357 -16.69 -1.93 -13.51
CA THR A 357 -15.59 -1.63 -14.42
C THR A 357 -14.41 -2.55 -14.14
N CYS A 358 -13.91 -3.23 -15.17
CA CYS A 358 -12.80 -4.17 -15.06
C CYS A 358 -11.55 -3.56 -15.69
N ASN A 359 -10.72 -2.93 -14.85
CA ASN A 359 -9.47 -2.30 -15.26
C ASN A 359 -8.30 -3.00 -14.59
N ASN A 360 -7.25 -3.28 -15.37
CA ASN A 360 -5.97 -3.75 -14.83
C ASN A 360 -5.34 -2.68 -13.93
N VAL A 361 -4.60 -3.11 -12.91
CA VAL A 361 -3.84 -2.19 -12.05
C VAL A 361 -2.74 -1.52 -12.88
N VAL A 362 -2.53 -0.21 -12.64
CA VAL A 362 -1.53 0.59 -13.34
C VAL A 362 -0.12 0.23 -12.83
N PHE A 363 0.82 0.06 -13.76
CA PHE A 363 2.23 -0.17 -13.46
C PHE A 363 2.90 1.13 -13.05
N THR A 364 3.71 1.07 -11.99
CA THR A 364 4.48 2.21 -11.49
C THR A 364 5.96 1.93 -11.51
#